data_AF-A0A4R4FG24-F1
#
_entry.id   AF-A0A4R4FG24-F1
#
_cell.length_a   1.000
_cell.length_b   1.000
_cell.length_c   1.000
_cell.angle_alpha   90.00
_cell.angle_beta   90.00
_cell.angle_gamma   90.00
#
_symmetry.space_group_name_H-M   'P 1'
#
loop_
_entity.id
_entity.type
_entity.pdbx_description
1 polymer ?
#
loop_
_entity_poly.entity_id
_entity_poly.type
_entity_poly.pdbx_seq_one_letter_code
_entity_poly.pdbx_strand_id
1 'polypeptide(L)'
;MNQKIQCKKTICSIIMWLLLIQGLLLGMKQIVFCFVNETLYTRSMTTMVSMMILFAIIFLYCQRSKRIMSFFPTKFSSPYIIVTVIAVSFYVVTLFFVKRLSIQSFLMLLYGSIITPIFEESLFRGLIWNRLNSCFAKEWKTYMTVTLLFALWHIGYAIGIYFWKGGNLLNFIIMKVMIGAIFGLITGAIRYKTKNCYLGILVHGMLNAFG
;
A
#
# COMPACT_ATOMS: atom_id res chain seq x y z
N MET A 1 -18.85 26.67 -7.33
CA MET A 1 -18.79 25.43 -8.14
C MET A 1 -19.51 24.32 -7.39
N ASN A 2 -20.41 23.55 -8.02
CA ASN A 2 -21.22 22.52 -7.36
C ASN A 2 -20.31 21.46 -6.69
N GLN A 3 -20.48 21.20 -5.39
CA GLN A 3 -19.67 20.28 -4.59
C GLN A 3 -19.56 18.89 -5.25
N LYS A 4 -20.63 18.42 -5.92
CA LYS A 4 -20.62 17.15 -6.68
C LYS A 4 -19.65 17.18 -7.86
N ILE A 5 -19.54 18.30 -8.57
CA ILE A 5 -18.61 18.47 -9.70
C ILE A 5 -17.16 18.47 -9.20
N GLN A 6 -16.89 19.13 -8.08
CA GLN A 6 -15.56 19.14 -7.46
C GLN A 6 -15.13 17.75 -6.96
N CYS A 7 -16.07 16.98 -6.38
CA CYS A 7 -15.81 15.59 -5.97
C CYS A 7 -15.42 14.71 -7.16
N LYS A 8 -16.20 14.78 -8.26
CA LYS A 8 -15.92 14.01 -9.48
C LYS A 8 -14.54 14.32 -10.06
N LYS A 9 -14.19 15.62 -10.17
CA LYS A 9 -12.86 16.05 -10.62
C LYS A 9 -11.75 15.52 -9.72
N THR A 10 -11.98 15.50 -8.41
CA THR A 10 -11.00 15.01 -7.43
C THR A 10 -10.77 13.50 -7.57
N ILE A 11 -11.85 12.71 -7.69
CA ILE A 11 -11.76 11.26 -7.90
C ILE A 11 -11.02 10.95 -9.21
N CYS A 12 -11.39 11.62 -10.32
CA CYS A 12 -10.72 11.45 -11.61
C CYS A 12 -9.22 11.78 -11.51
N SER A 13 -8.88 12.90 -10.86
CA SER A 13 -7.48 13.26 -10.59
C SER A 13 -6.74 12.18 -9.80
N ILE A 14 -7.37 11.61 -8.76
CA ILE A 14 -6.78 10.53 -7.96
C ILE A 14 -6.54 9.29 -8.82
N ILE A 15 -7.51 8.88 -9.64
CA ILE A 15 -7.37 7.72 -10.53
C ILE A 15 -6.20 7.92 -11.49
N MET A 16 -6.08 9.11 -12.11
CA MET A 16 -4.96 9.42 -13.00
C MET A 16 -3.60 9.35 -12.27
N TRP A 17 -3.54 9.86 -11.03
CA TRP A 17 -2.33 9.73 -10.20
C TRP A 17 -2.00 8.27 -9.87
N LEU A 18 -2.99 7.46 -9.51
CA LEU A 18 -2.78 6.05 -9.24
C LEU A 18 -2.27 5.29 -10.47
N LEU A 19 -2.87 5.54 -11.64
CA LEU A 19 -2.42 4.95 -12.91
C LEU A 19 -0.98 5.38 -13.24
N LEU A 20 -0.63 6.65 -13.02
CA LEU A 20 0.73 7.14 -13.23
C LEU A 20 1.73 6.44 -12.30
N ILE A 21 1.45 6.38 -10.99
CA ILE A 21 2.34 5.73 -10.02
C ILE A 21 2.50 4.24 -10.36
N GLN A 22 1.42 3.58 -10.73
CA GLN A 22 1.43 2.17 -11.11
C GLN A 22 2.21 1.92 -12.41
N GLY A 23 2.02 2.78 -13.41
CA GLY A 23 2.80 2.77 -14.65
C GLY A 23 4.29 2.99 -14.40
N LEU A 24 4.65 3.92 -13.52
CA LEU A 24 6.05 4.13 -13.11
C LEU A 24 6.63 2.90 -12.41
N LEU A 25 5.90 2.29 -11.47
CA LEU A 25 6.33 1.06 -10.79
C LEU A 25 6.57 -0.10 -11.77
N LEU A 26 5.70 -0.26 -12.76
CA LEU A 26 5.85 -1.29 -13.80
C LEU A 26 7.01 -0.96 -14.75
N GLY A 27 7.10 0.28 -15.21
CA GLY A 27 8.16 0.74 -16.12
C GLY A 27 9.56 0.63 -15.52
N MET A 28 9.75 1.07 -14.27
CA MET A 28 11.03 0.92 -13.57
C MET A 28 11.46 -0.55 -13.44
N LYS A 29 10.52 -1.46 -13.17
CA LYS A 29 10.81 -2.89 -13.15
C LYS A 29 11.25 -3.40 -14.51
N GLN A 30 10.51 -3.06 -15.57
CA GLN A 30 10.81 -3.53 -16.91
C GLN A 30 12.20 -3.06 -17.38
N ILE A 31 12.56 -1.81 -17.08
CA ILE A 31 13.89 -1.26 -17.39
C ILE A 31 14.98 -2.06 -16.68
N VAL A 32 14.83 -2.33 -15.39
CA VAL A 32 15.85 -3.09 -14.62
C VAL A 32 15.99 -4.52 -15.15
N PHE A 33 14.89 -5.18 -15.53
CA PHE A 33 14.93 -6.55 -16.06
C PHE A 33 15.39 -6.66 -17.51
N CYS A 34 15.67 -5.54 -18.18
CA CYS A 34 16.48 -5.55 -19.40
C CYS A 34 17.96 -5.86 -19.12
N PHE A 35 18.45 -5.62 -17.90
CA PHE A 35 19.86 -5.74 -17.54
C PHE A 35 20.14 -6.84 -16.50
N VAL A 36 19.11 -7.30 -15.79
CA VAL A 36 19.24 -8.27 -14.68
C VAL A 36 18.24 -9.41 -14.85
N ASN A 37 18.65 -10.63 -14.51
CA ASN A 37 17.75 -11.79 -14.54
C ASN A 37 16.57 -11.63 -13.56
N GLU A 38 15.38 -11.91 -14.07
CA GLU A 38 14.14 -11.75 -13.34
C GLU A 38 13.83 -13.00 -12.48
N THR A 39 14.20 -12.93 -11.20
CA THR A 39 13.87 -13.92 -10.17
C THR A 39 12.83 -13.33 -9.21
N LEU A 40 12.21 -14.14 -8.36
CA LEU A 40 11.31 -13.61 -7.32
C LEU A 40 12.03 -12.61 -6.42
N TYR A 41 13.27 -12.91 -6.03
CA TYR A 41 14.06 -12.04 -5.16
C TYR A 41 14.40 -10.71 -5.85
N THR A 42 14.96 -10.76 -7.07
CA THR A 42 15.31 -9.53 -7.80
C THR A 42 14.07 -8.70 -8.14
N ARG A 43 12.92 -9.31 -8.47
CA ARG A 43 11.60 -8.63 -8.59
C ARG A 43 11.21 -7.88 -7.34
N SER A 44 11.27 -8.56 -6.20
CA SER A 44 10.89 -7.97 -4.90
C SER A 44 11.82 -6.82 -4.52
N MET A 45 13.14 -6.98 -4.68
CA MET A 45 14.10 -5.93 -4.36
C MET A 45 13.93 -4.70 -5.27
N THR A 46 13.78 -4.89 -6.58
CA THR A 46 13.51 -3.79 -7.52
C THR A 46 12.21 -3.08 -7.20
N THR A 47 11.16 -3.81 -6.81
CA THR A 47 9.88 -3.21 -6.40
C THR A 47 10.04 -2.44 -5.08
N MET A 48 10.75 -2.99 -4.11
CA MET A 48 11.03 -2.34 -2.83
C MET A 48 11.72 -0.99 -3.03
N VAL A 49 12.82 -0.97 -3.79
CA VAL A 49 13.57 0.26 -4.08
C VAL A 49 12.71 1.26 -4.84
N SER A 50 11.98 0.80 -5.87
CA SER A 50 11.05 1.64 -6.63
C SER A 50 9.97 2.27 -5.73
N MET A 51 9.39 1.51 -4.80
CA MET A 51 8.41 2.02 -3.84
C MET A 51 9.02 3.02 -2.88
N MET A 52 10.24 2.79 -2.38
CA MET A 52 10.93 3.73 -1.50
C MET A 52 11.22 5.06 -2.20
N ILE A 53 11.69 5.02 -3.46
CA ILE A 53 11.94 6.23 -4.27
C ILE A 53 10.64 7.00 -4.49
N LEU A 54 9.58 6.33 -4.94
CA LEU A 54 8.28 6.98 -5.17
C LEU A 54 7.68 7.50 -3.87
N PHE A 55 7.81 6.76 -2.77
CA PHE A 55 7.37 7.22 -1.45
C PHE A 55 8.08 8.52 -1.08
N ALA A 56 9.41 8.58 -1.21
CA ALA A 56 10.19 9.77 -0.91
C ALA A 56 9.75 10.96 -1.78
N ILE A 57 9.56 10.76 -3.09
CA ILE A 57 9.09 11.81 -4.01
C ILE A 57 7.70 12.32 -3.59
N ILE A 58 6.75 11.40 -3.33
CA ILE A 58 5.39 11.75 -2.91
C ILE A 58 5.42 12.47 -1.57
N PHE A 59 6.20 11.99 -0.62
CA PHE A 59 6.34 12.59 0.71
C PHE A 59 6.89 14.02 0.62
N LEU A 60 7.98 14.24 -0.13
CA LEU A 60 8.55 15.57 -0.35
C LEU A 60 7.57 16.51 -1.05
N TYR A 61 6.84 16.01 -2.06
CA TYR A 61 5.78 16.78 -2.71
C TYR A 61 4.67 17.18 -1.74
N CYS A 62 4.26 16.28 -0.84
CA CYS A 62 3.25 16.57 0.18
C CYS A 62 3.72 17.62 1.18
N GLN A 63 4.98 17.54 1.63
CA GLN A 63 5.57 18.53 2.54
C GLN A 63 5.63 19.91 1.89
N ARG A 64 6.08 20.00 0.63
CA ARG A 64 6.08 21.28 -0.11
C ARG A 64 4.67 21.83 -0.33
N SER A 65 3.70 20.95 -0.57
CA SER A 65 2.30 21.34 -0.82
C SER A 65 1.48 21.51 0.46
N LYS A 66 2.09 21.40 1.66
CA LYS A 66 1.43 21.41 2.98
C LYS A 66 0.23 20.46 3.07
N ARG A 67 0.31 19.30 2.41
CA ARG A 67 -0.75 18.28 2.43
C ARG A 67 -0.59 17.37 3.63
N ILE A 68 -1.69 17.11 4.33
CA ILE A 68 -1.70 16.28 5.53
C ILE A 68 -1.71 14.80 5.12
N MET A 69 -0.73 14.02 5.60
CA MET A 69 -0.61 12.58 5.33
C MET A 69 -1.05 11.69 6.51
N SER A 70 -1.43 12.28 7.65
CA SER A 70 -1.96 11.58 8.85
C SER A 70 -1.26 10.24 9.15
N PHE A 71 0.08 10.23 9.09
CA PHE A 71 0.87 9.00 9.18
C PHE A 71 0.87 8.44 10.60
N PHE A 72 1.31 9.27 11.56
CA PHE A 72 1.42 8.91 12.98
C PHE A 72 0.22 9.41 13.80
N PRO A 73 -0.08 8.75 14.94
CA PRO A 73 -0.98 9.31 15.93
C PRO A 73 -0.37 10.58 16.57
N THR A 74 -1.24 11.47 17.06
CA THR A 74 -0.81 12.66 17.80
C THR A 74 -0.24 12.31 19.18
N LYS A 75 -0.72 11.21 19.77
CA LYS A 75 -0.24 10.65 21.03
C LYS A 75 -0.19 9.13 20.92
N PHE A 76 0.94 8.54 21.31
CA PHE A 76 1.09 7.09 21.38
C PHE A 76 0.50 6.57 22.69
N SER A 77 -0.75 6.13 22.64
CA SER A 77 -1.42 5.43 23.73
C SER A 77 -1.07 3.93 23.78
N SER A 78 -1.40 3.27 24.89
CA SER A 78 -1.09 1.84 25.13
C SER A 78 -1.49 0.89 23.98
N PRO A 79 -2.65 1.04 23.30
CA PRO A 79 -2.98 0.20 22.15
C PRO A 79 -1.96 0.26 21.02
N TYR A 80 -1.35 1.42 20.76
CA TYR A 80 -0.31 1.54 19.74
C TYR A 80 0.93 0.76 20.13
N ILE A 81 1.35 0.86 21.38
CA ILE A 81 2.51 0.14 21.91
C ILE A 81 2.27 -1.38 21.85
N ILE A 82 1.11 -1.83 22.33
CA ILE A 82 0.74 -3.25 22.35
C ILE A 82 0.76 -3.83 20.93
N VAL A 83 0.09 -3.19 19.96
CA VAL A 83 0.07 -3.70 18.57
C VAL A 83 1.46 -3.66 17.94
N THR A 84 2.29 -2.67 18.27
CA THR A 84 3.68 -2.62 17.80
C THR A 84 4.50 -3.78 18.33
N VAL A 85 4.41 -4.07 19.64
CA VAL A 85 5.11 -5.19 20.26
C VAL A 85 4.64 -6.52 19.66
N ILE A 86 3.33 -6.68 19.44
CA ILE A 86 2.77 -7.86 18.77
C ILE A 86 3.34 -8.00 17.35
N ALA A 87 3.32 -6.92 16.55
CA ALA A 87 3.81 -6.94 15.18
C ALA A 87 5.30 -7.28 15.10
N VAL A 88 6.13 -6.65 15.95
CA VAL A 88 7.58 -6.93 16.02
C VAL A 88 7.82 -8.38 16.43
N SER A 89 7.12 -8.86 17.46
CA SER A 89 7.25 -10.24 17.94
C SER A 89 6.85 -11.22 16.84
N PHE A 90 5.76 -10.94 16.11
CA PHE A 90 5.29 -11.72 14.99
C PHE A 90 6.33 -11.78 13.85
N TYR A 91 7.00 -10.67 13.52
CA TYR A 91 8.06 -10.68 12.51
C TYR A 91 9.29 -11.45 12.94
N VAL A 92 9.71 -11.32 14.21
CA VAL A 92 10.81 -12.10 14.77
C VAL A 92 10.48 -13.59 14.70
N VAL A 93 9.32 -14.01 15.20
CA VAL A 93 8.87 -15.40 15.12
C VAL A 93 8.83 -15.89 13.66
N THR A 94 8.31 -15.09 12.74
CA THR A 94 8.26 -15.43 11.30
C THR A 94 9.66 -15.66 10.72
N LEU A 95 10.64 -14.83 11.07
CA LEU A 95 12.02 -14.99 10.58
C LEU A 95 12.70 -16.23 11.12
N PHE A 96 12.56 -16.49 12.42
CA PHE A 96 13.24 -17.59 13.10
C PHE A 96 12.60 -18.95 12.76
N PHE A 97 11.27 -19.04 12.76
CA PHE A 97 10.57 -20.33 12.68
C PHE A 97 10.01 -20.65 11.30
N VAL A 98 9.66 -19.65 10.48
CA VAL A 98 8.99 -19.89 9.18
C VAL A 98 9.96 -19.77 8.01
N LYS A 99 10.69 -18.65 7.89
CA LYS A 99 11.46 -18.33 6.68
C LYS A 99 12.92 -18.76 6.71
N ARG A 100 13.40 -19.34 7.83
CA ARG A 100 14.81 -19.62 8.14
C ARG A 100 15.66 -18.35 8.11
N LEU A 101 16.50 -18.16 9.13
CA LEU A 101 17.34 -16.97 9.24
C LEU A 101 18.34 -16.87 8.07
N SER A 102 18.04 -15.98 7.12
CA SER A 102 18.92 -15.61 6.03
C SER A 102 18.70 -14.14 5.68
N ILE A 103 19.72 -13.50 5.10
CA ILE A 103 19.63 -12.11 4.64
C ILE A 103 18.51 -11.95 3.60
N GLN A 104 18.35 -12.95 2.73
CA GLN A 104 17.31 -12.99 1.71
C GLN A 104 15.91 -13.06 2.33
N SER A 105 15.71 -13.93 3.31
CA SER A 105 14.44 -14.06 4.03
C SER A 105 14.08 -12.77 4.78
N PHE A 106 15.07 -12.13 5.40
CA PHE A 106 14.90 -10.84 6.06
C PHE A 106 14.48 -9.74 5.07
N LEU A 107 15.18 -9.59 3.94
CA LEU A 107 14.86 -8.58 2.94
C LEU A 107 13.48 -8.81 2.29
N MET A 108 13.11 -10.07 2.05
CA MET A 108 11.77 -10.41 1.55
C MET A 108 10.67 -10.04 2.55
N LEU A 109 10.91 -10.26 3.86
CA LEU A 109 9.98 -9.85 4.91
C LEU A 109 9.92 -8.32 5.04
N LEU A 110 11.06 -7.63 4.98
CA LEU A 110 11.13 -6.17 5.00
C LEU A 110 10.33 -5.58 3.84
N TYR A 111 10.52 -6.10 2.63
CA TYR A 111 9.77 -5.68 1.45
C TYR A 111 8.25 -5.90 1.62
N GLY A 112 7.85 -7.12 1.94
CA GLY A 112 6.44 -7.51 2.00
C GLY A 112 5.72 -6.92 3.20
N SER A 113 6.27 -7.05 4.39
CA SER A 113 5.57 -6.75 5.65
C SER A 113 5.84 -5.35 6.19
N ILE A 114 6.78 -4.59 5.64
CA ILE A 114 7.10 -3.24 6.13
C ILE A 114 6.99 -2.22 5.01
N ILE A 115 7.81 -2.33 3.95
CA ILE A 115 7.88 -1.31 2.91
C ILE A 115 6.57 -1.21 2.10
N THR A 116 6.00 -2.35 1.69
CA THR A 116 4.75 -2.36 0.92
C THR A 116 3.59 -1.75 1.72
N PRO A 117 3.32 -2.17 2.98
CA PRO A 117 2.30 -1.54 3.83
C PRO A 117 2.53 -0.06 4.09
N ILE A 118 3.77 0.36 4.36
CA ILE A 118 4.09 1.78 4.56
C ILE A 118 3.71 2.57 3.31
N PHE A 119 4.14 2.12 2.14
CA PHE A 119 3.85 2.79 0.88
C PHE A 119 2.34 2.89 0.63
N GLU A 120 1.65 1.75 0.74
CA GLU A 120 0.25 1.64 0.40
C GLU A 120 -0.68 2.36 1.38
N GLU A 121 -0.52 2.14 2.68
CA GLU A 121 -1.36 2.79 3.68
C GLU A 121 -1.17 4.30 3.67
N SER A 122 0.06 4.77 3.48
CA SER A 122 0.33 6.22 3.40
C SER A 122 -0.33 6.85 2.17
N LEU A 123 -0.30 6.15 1.03
CA LEU A 123 -0.93 6.61 -0.20
C LEU A 123 -2.46 6.62 -0.06
N PHE A 124 -3.06 5.50 0.37
CA PHE A 124 -4.50 5.33 0.38
C PHE A 124 -5.18 5.92 1.63
N ARG A 125 -4.68 5.63 2.83
CA ARG A 125 -5.30 6.01 4.12
C ARG A 125 -4.76 7.33 4.64
N GLY A 126 -3.56 7.71 4.20
CA GLY A 126 -2.98 9.02 4.47
C GLY A 126 -3.48 10.05 3.46
N LEU A 127 -2.94 10.01 2.25
CA LEU A 127 -3.14 11.05 1.25
C LEU A 127 -4.53 11.03 0.60
N ILE A 128 -4.92 9.90 0.00
CA ILE A 128 -6.18 9.80 -0.77
C ILE A 128 -7.39 9.96 0.15
N TRP A 129 -7.38 9.31 1.31
CA TRP A 129 -8.44 9.47 2.32
C TRP A 129 -8.65 10.93 2.70
N ASN A 130 -7.60 11.65 3.09
CA ASN A 130 -7.71 13.05 3.50
C ASN A 130 -8.27 13.94 2.38
N ARG A 131 -7.86 13.67 1.13
CA ARG A 131 -8.34 14.42 -0.04
C ARG A 131 -9.80 14.09 -0.40
N LEU A 132 -10.25 12.85 -0.23
CA LEU A 132 -11.64 12.47 -0.49
C LEU A 132 -12.57 12.88 0.65
N ASN A 133 -12.08 12.88 1.89
CA ASN A 133 -12.88 13.26 3.06
C ASN A 133 -13.23 14.75 3.08
N SER A 134 -12.43 15.62 2.44
CA SER A 134 -12.79 17.03 2.26
C SER A 134 -13.90 17.24 1.21
N CYS A 135 -14.14 16.24 0.36
CA CYS A 135 -15.12 16.28 -0.71
C CYS A 135 -16.45 15.65 -0.28
N PHE A 136 -16.39 14.51 0.42
CA PHE A 136 -17.59 13.79 0.86
C PHE A 136 -18.17 14.32 2.16
N ALA A 137 -19.51 14.46 2.20
CA ALA A 137 -20.22 14.89 3.40
C ALA A 137 -20.20 13.84 4.54
N LYS A 138 -19.99 12.55 4.22
CA LYS A 138 -20.00 11.46 5.19
C LYS A 138 -18.73 10.63 5.03
N GLU A 139 -18.00 10.41 6.13
CA GLU A 139 -16.72 9.70 6.12
C GLU A 139 -16.84 8.24 5.65
N TRP A 140 -17.98 7.57 5.87
CA TRP A 140 -18.19 6.21 5.37
C TRP A 140 -18.10 6.13 3.83
N LYS A 141 -18.44 7.21 3.11
CA LYS A 141 -18.27 7.27 1.65
C LYS A 141 -16.80 7.33 1.27
N THR A 142 -15.99 8.06 2.03
CA THR A 142 -14.53 8.05 1.91
C THR A 142 -13.99 6.65 2.13
N TYR A 143 -14.43 5.99 3.21
CA TYR A 143 -14.02 4.62 3.53
C TYR A 143 -14.30 3.66 2.36
N MET A 144 -15.54 3.59 1.88
CA MET A 144 -15.91 2.70 0.78
C MET A 144 -15.16 3.03 -0.52
N THR A 145 -15.00 4.32 -0.84
CA THR A 145 -14.32 4.75 -2.07
C THR A 145 -12.82 4.41 -2.02
N VAL A 146 -12.15 4.68 -0.90
CA VAL A 146 -10.73 4.34 -0.73
C VAL A 146 -10.52 2.83 -0.78
N THR A 147 -11.41 2.05 -0.15
CA THR A 147 -11.36 0.58 -0.23
C THR A 147 -11.50 0.08 -1.66
N LEU A 148 -12.44 0.63 -2.45
CA LEU A 148 -12.60 0.26 -3.86
C LEU A 148 -11.36 0.63 -4.68
N LEU A 149 -10.83 1.85 -4.52
CA LEU A 149 -9.61 2.28 -5.21
C LEU A 149 -8.41 1.42 -4.82
N PHE A 150 -8.31 1.01 -3.56
CA PHE A 150 -7.27 0.12 -3.07
C PHE A 150 -7.41 -1.31 -3.63
N ALA A 151 -8.62 -1.82 -3.77
CA ALA A 151 -8.86 -3.10 -4.43
C ALA A 151 -8.45 -3.03 -5.92
N LEU A 152 -8.85 -1.98 -6.64
CA LEU A 152 -8.49 -1.76 -8.04
C LEU A 152 -6.98 -1.53 -8.24
N TRP A 153 -6.30 -0.92 -7.27
CA TRP A 153 -4.84 -0.79 -7.26
C TRP A 153 -4.13 -2.13 -7.39
N HIS A 154 -4.70 -3.21 -6.86
CA HIS A 154 -4.09 -4.53 -6.94
C HIS A 154 -4.06 -5.12 -8.37
N ILE A 155 -4.78 -4.52 -9.33
CA ILE A 155 -4.73 -4.91 -10.74
C ILE A 155 -3.31 -4.77 -11.30
N GLY A 156 -2.56 -3.72 -10.97
CA GLY A 156 -1.18 -3.61 -11.47
C GLY A 156 -0.22 -4.66 -10.91
N TYR A 157 -0.48 -5.21 -9.71
CA TYR A 157 0.25 -6.39 -9.25
C TYR A 157 -0.10 -7.63 -10.06
N ALA A 158 -1.37 -7.81 -10.42
CA ALA A 158 -1.80 -8.91 -11.30
C ALA A 158 -1.14 -8.83 -12.68
N ILE A 159 -1.11 -7.64 -13.29
CA ILE A 159 -0.41 -7.39 -14.56
C ILE A 159 1.09 -7.68 -14.42
N GLY A 160 1.72 -7.21 -13.34
CA GLY A 160 3.14 -7.47 -13.08
C GLY A 160 3.47 -8.94 -12.87
N ILE A 161 2.55 -9.74 -12.33
CA ILE A 161 2.69 -11.21 -12.21
C ILE A 161 2.54 -11.87 -13.59
N TYR A 162 1.54 -11.44 -14.37
CA TYR A 162 1.29 -11.98 -15.71
C TYR A 162 2.49 -11.77 -16.63
N PHE A 163 3.10 -10.58 -16.63
CA PHE A 163 4.30 -10.33 -17.45
C PHE A 163 5.51 -11.18 -17.06
N TRP A 164 5.56 -11.67 -15.82
CA TRP A 164 6.66 -12.50 -15.34
C TRP A 164 6.47 -13.98 -15.60
N LYS A 165 5.29 -14.50 -15.22
CA LYS A 165 5.01 -15.93 -15.19
C LYS A 165 4.15 -16.39 -16.36
N GLY A 166 3.58 -15.48 -17.15
CA GLY A 166 2.50 -15.78 -18.07
C GLY A 166 1.26 -16.31 -17.33
N GLY A 167 0.39 -17.03 -18.04
CA GLY A 167 -0.81 -17.67 -17.48
C GLY A 167 -2.10 -16.88 -17.68
N ASN A 168 -3.11 -17.14 -16.84
CA ASN A 168 -4.42 -16.49 -16.98
C ASN A 168 -4.48 -15.16 -16.22
N LEU A 169 -4.41 -14.04 -16.95
CA LEU A 169 -4.47 -12.69 -16.38
C LEU A 169 -5.75 -12.44 -15.57
N LEU A 170 -6.90 -12.94 -16.04
CA LEU A 170 -8.18 -12.72 -15.36
C LEU A 170 -8.16 -13.36 -13.96
N ASN A 171 -7.60 -14.56 -13.83
CA ASN A 171 -7.47 -15.24 -12.54
C ASN A 171 -6.60 -14.42 -11.56
N PHE A 172 -5.47 -13.87 -12.03
CA PHE A 172 -4.63 -13.01 -11.20
C PHE A 172 -5.35 -11.73 -10.78
N ILE A 173 -6.10 -11.10 -11.69
CA ILE A 173 -6.88 -9.89 -11.39
C ILE A 173 -7.92 -10.20 -10.32
N ILE A 174 -8.74 -11.24 -10.50
CA ILE A 174 -9.79 -11.61 -9.55
C ILE A 174 -9.19 -11.86 -8.16
N MET A 175 -8.16 -12.70 -8.08
CA MET A 175 -7.52 -13.03 -6.80
C MET A 175 -6.95 -11.78 -6.12
N LYS A 176 -6.20 -10.94 -6.85
CA LYS A 176 -5.54 -9.77 -6.28
C LYS A 176 -6.52 -8.67 -5.89
N VAL A 177 -7.57 -8.44 -6.67
CA VAL A 177 -8.63 -7.47 -6.32
C VAL A 177 -9.41 -7.95 -5.09
N MET A 178 -9.72 -9.24 -4.96
CA MET A 178 -10.41 -9.78 -3.77
C MET A 178 -9.57 -9.61 -2.51
N ILE A 179 -8.29 -9.99 -2.55
CA ILE A 179 -7.37 -9.82 -1.40
C ILE A 179 -7.25 -8.32 -1.06
N GLY A 180 -7.05 -7.47 -2.07
CA GLY A 180 -6.99 -6.02 -1.90
C GLY A 180 -8.26 -5.45 -1.27
N ALA A 181 -9.44 -5.94 -1.64
CA ALA A 181 -10.71 -5.53 -1.04
C ALA A 181 -10.79 -5.93 0.45
N ILE A 182 -10.43 -7.16 0.80
CA ILE A 182 -10.42 -7.65 2.20
C ILE A 182 -9.45 -6.80 3.04
N PHE A 183 -8.21 -6.65 2.57
CA PHE A 183 -7.20 -5.84 3.25
C PHE A 183 -7.68 -4.40 3.35
N GLY A 184 -8.34 -3.90 2.31
CA GLY A 184 -8.86 -2.55 2.28
C GLY A 184 -9.98 -2.27 3.25
N LEU A 185 -10.87 -3.24 3.48
CA LEU A 185 -11.89 -3.18 4.51
C LEU A 185 -11.26 -3.16 5.91
N ILE A 186 -10.32 -4.08 6.19
CA ILE A 186 -9.67 -4.16 7.51
C ILE A 186 -8.92 -2.87 7.83
N THR A 187 -8.02 -2.45 6.95
CA THR A 187 -7.18 -1.25 7.14
C THR A 187 -8.00 0.04 7.10
N GLY A 188 -9.03 0.10 6.26
CA GLY A 188 -9.97 1.21 6.21
C GLY A 188 -10.80 1.34 7.49
N ALA A 189 -11.24 0.23 8.09
CA ALA A 189 -11.91 0.23 9.39
C ALA A 189 -11.00 0.72 10.52
N ILE A 190 -9.73 0.31 10.51
CA ILE A 190 -8.71 0.81 11.45
C ILE A 190 -8.53 2.33 11.27
N ARG A 191 -8.37 2.80 10.03
CA ARG A 191 -8.24 4.24 9.71
C ARG A 191 -9.49 5.04 10.12
N TYR A 192 -10.67 4.45 9.96
CA TYR A 192 -11.94 5.07 10.36
C TYR A 192 -12.00 5.31 11.87
N LYS A 193 -11.46 4.40 12.69
CA LYS A 193 -11.42 4.54 14.16
C LYS A 193 -10.27 5.42 14.65
N THR A 194 -9.07 5.23 14.11
CA THR A 194 -7.81 5.80 14.66
C THR A 194 -7.44 7.16 14.09
N LYS A 195 -8.01 7.52 12.93
CA LYS A 195 -7.72 8.74 12.18
C LYS A 195 -6.28 8.90 11.66
N ASN A 196 -5.48 7.84 11.73
CA ASN A 196 -4.10 7.80 11.23
C ASN A 196 -3.80 6.45 10.54
N CYS A 197 -2.60 6.32 9.97
CA CYS A 197 -2.20 5.13 9.20
C CYS A 197 -1.43 4.10 10.02
N TYR A 198 -0.90 4.47 11.18
CA TYR A 198 0.10 3.68 11.91
C TYR A 198 -0.37 2.24 12.23
N LEU A 199 -1.54 2.09 12.86
CA LEU A 199 -2.07 0.74 13.15
C LEU A 199 -2.47 -0.01 11.88
N GLY A 200 -2.91 0.70 10.84
CA GLY A 200 -3.20 0.12 9.53
C GLY A 200 -1.95 -0.49 8.92
N ILE A 201 -0.82 0.21 8.98
CA ILE A 201 0.49 -0.25 8.49
C ILE A 201 0.91 -1.55 9.20
N LEU A 202 0.84 -1.58 10.52
CA LEU A 202 1.24 -2.75 11.30
C LEU A 202 0.36 -3.97 10.99
N VAL A 203 -0.97 -3.79 11.00
CA VAL A 203 -1.91 -4.89 10.71
C VAL A 203 -1.76 -5.38 9.28
N HIS A 204 -1.68 -4.48 8.32
CA HIS A 204 -1.44 -4.83 6.92
C HIS A 204 -0.12 -5.58 6.76
N GLY A 205 0.95 -5.14 7.42
CA GLY A 205 2.24 -5.83 7.38
C GLY A 205 2.21 -7.24 7.94
N MET A 206 1.46 -7.47 9.03
CA MET A 206 1.23 -8.82 9.56
C MET A 206 0.42 -9.68 8.57
N LEU A 207 -0.65 -9.13 8.00
CA LEU A 207 -1.45 -9.84 6.98
C LEU A 207 -0.61 -10.24 5.77
N ASN A 208 0.27 -9.36 5.30
CA ASN A 208 1.11 -9.62 4.14
C ASN A 208 2.24 -10.64 4.41
N ALA A 209 2.55 -10.92 5.67
CA ALA A 209 3.53 -11.95 6.01
C ALA A 209 3.01 -13.37 5.75
N PHE A 210 1.69 -13.56 5.72
CA PHE A 210 1.06 -14.87 5.47
C PHE A 210 1.06 -15.31 4.01
N GLY A 211 1.31 -14.40 3.05
CA GLY A 211 1.41 -14.72 1.61
C GLY A 211 0.60 -13.81 0.71
#